data_AF-Q03TS0-F1
#
_entry.id   AF-Q03TS0-F1
#
_cell.length_a   1.000
_cell.length_b   1.000
_cell.length_c   1.000
_cell.angle_alpha   90.00
_cell.angle_beta   90.00
_cell.angle_gamma   90.00
#
_symmetry.space_group_name_H-M   'P 1'
#
loop_
_entity.id
_entity.type
_entity.pdbx_description
1 polymer ?
#
loop_
_entity_poly.entity_id
_entity_poly.type
_entity_poly.pdbx_seq_one_letter_code
_entity_poly.pdbx_strand_id
1 'polypeptide(L)'
;MTERQLIQEILNSEAVEYSFENVDEDSKEYTLLLTRQDQDVREVATINNEIKKYFESANFDYQEELNPDGDADIRLVIKRNDQ
;
A
#
# COMPACT_ATOMS: atom_id res chain seq x y z
N MET A 1 13.97 8.04 8.78
CA MET A 1 13.07 6.96 8.33
C MET A 1 12.91 7.12 6.83
N THR A 2 13.00 6.05 6.06
CA THR A 2 12.72 6.08 4.62
C THR A 2 11.23 5.89 4.38
N GLU A 3 10.70 6.43 3.28
CA GLU A 3 9.29 6.29 2.89
C GLU A 3 8.84 4.81 2.94
N ARG A 4 9.68 3.92 2.41
CA ARG A 4 9.47 2.48 2.43
C ARG A 4 9.29 1.90 3.84
N GLN A 5 10.08 2.38 4.81
CA GLN A 5 9.98 1.89 6.18
C GLN A 5 8.65 2.30 6.81
N LEU A 6 8.19 3.53 6.56
CA LEU A 6 6.90 4.01 7.04
C LEU A 6 5.74 3.23 6.42
N ILE A 7 5.81 2.96 5.12
CA ILE A 7 4.83 2.12 4.40
C ILE A 7 4.77 0.73 5.07
N GLN A 8 5.92 0.09 5.29
CA GLN A 8 5.95 -1.21 5.96
C GLN A 8 5.35 -1.17 7.36
N GLU A 9 5.63 -0.12 8.16
CA GLU A 9 5.03 0.03 9.48
C GLU A 9 3.50 0.15 9.43
N ILE A 10 2.97 0.96 8.51
CA ILE A 10 1.51 1.11 8.31
C ILE A 10 0.88 -0.23 7.95
N LEU A 11 1.45 -0.94 6.96
CA LEU A 11 0.89 -2.19 6.47
C LEU A 11 1.00 -3.33 7.51
N ASN A 12 2.11 -3.37 8.26
CA ASN A 12 2.26 -4.30 9.38
C ASN A 12 1.25 -3.99 10.51
N SER A 13 0.95 -2.71 10.76
CA SER A 13 -0.06 -2.30 11.74
C SER A 13 -1.47 -2.75 11.34
N GLU A 14 -1.78 -2.70 10.05
CA GLU A 14 -3.07 -3.12 9.51
C GLU A 14 -3.21 -4.63 9.33
N ALA A 15 -2.18 -5.42 9.68
CA ALA A 15 -2.17 -6.88 9.55
C ALA A 15 -2.57 -7.35 8.14
N VAL A 16 -2.05 -6.67 7.11
CA VAL A 16 -2.26 -7.02 5.70
C VAL A 16 -0.99 -7.64 5.12
N GLU A 17 -1.16 -8.58 4.19
CA GLU A 17 -0.04 -9.08 3.39
C GLU A 17 0.27 -8.07 2.28
N TYR A 18 1.55 -7.81 2.05
CA TYR A 18 1.98 -6.87 1.03
C TYR A 18 3.20 -7.40 0.25
N SER A 19 3.19 -7.16 -1.06
CA SER A 19 4.27 -7.51 -1.97
C SER A 19 4.67 -6.31 -2.81
N PHE A 20 5.97 -6.00 -2.85
CA PHE A 20 6.50 -4.96 -3.73
C PHE A 20 6.74 -5.57 -5.11
N GLU A 21 5.91 -5.21 -6.09
CA GLU A 21 5.95 -5.79 -7.43
C GLU A 21 6.90 -5.00 -8.35
N ASN A 22 6.91 -3.68 -8.21
CA ASN A 22 7.73 -2.79 -9.01
C ASN A 22 8.46 -1.80 -8.10
N VAL A 23 9.75 -2.09 -7.89
CA VAL A 23 10.73 -1.18 -7.31
C VAL A 23 11.75 -0.90 -8.41
N ASP A 24 11.28 -0.42 -9.56
CA ASP A 24 12.17 0.07 -10.60
C ASP A 24 13.01 1.19 -9.98
N GLU A 25 14.34 1.08 -9.99
CA GLU A 25 15.22 2.13 -9.46
C GLU A 25 15.11 3.44 -10.26
N ASP A 26 14.73 3.34 -11.54
CA ASP A 26 14.48 4.47 -12.45
C ASP A 26 13.08 5.07 -12.29
N SER A 27 12.08 4.24 -11.98
CA SER A 27 10.74 4.71 -11.71
C SER A 27 10.72 5.28 -10.30
N LYS A 28 10.42 6.58 -10.19
CA LYS A 28 10.22 7.24 -8.90
C LYS A 28 8.89 6.81 -8.26
N GLU A 29 8.53 5.53 -8.33
CA GLU A 29 7.24 4.99 -7.92
C GLU A 29 7.42 3.60 -7.31
N TYR A 30 6.70 3.31 -6.23
CA TYR A 30 6.60 1.99 -5.61
C TYR A 30 5.25 1.38 -5.96
N THR A 31 5.23 0.20 -6.58
CA THR A 31 4.00 -0.58 -6.71
C THR A 31 3.94 -1.63 -5.61
N LEU A 32 2.89 -1.56 -4.79
CA LEU A 32 2.55 -2.58 -3.81
C LEU A 32 1.24 -3.27 -4.18
N LEU A 33 1.26 -4.58 -4.06
CA LEU A 33 0.07 -5.42 -4.04
C LEU A 33 -0.23 -5.77 -2.59
N LEU A 34 -1.46 -5.54 -2.17
CA LEU A 34 -1.97 -5.84 -0.85
C LEU A 34 -2.99 -6.97 -0.97
N THR A 35 -2.88 -7.92 -0.06
CA THR A 35 -3.83 -9.01 0.08
C THR A 35 -4.24 -9.05 1.55
N ARG A 36 -5.54 -9.14 1.80
CA ARG A 36 -6.04 -9.32 3.17
C ARG A 36 -5.58 -10.69 3.67
N GLN A 37 -5.20 -10.77 4.94
CA GLN A 37 -4.89 -12.06 5.54
C GLN A 37 -6.15 -12.93 5.60
N ASP A 38 -6.00 -14.25 5.50
CA ASP A 38 -7.12 -15.22 5.60
C ASP A 38 -8.00 -15.04 6.84
N GLN A 39 -7.43 -14.53 7.94
CA GLN A 39 -8.13 -14.31 9.21
C GLN A 39 -8.78 -12.93 9.31
N ASP A 40 -8.57 -12.05 8.34
CA ASP A 40 -9.14 -10.71 8.34
C ASP A 40 -10.58 -10.75 7.79
N VAL A 41 -11.53 -10.54 8.69
CA VAL A 41 -12.96 -10.48 8.36
C VAL A 41 -13.41 -9.10 7.90
N ARG A 42 -12.52 -8.09 7.93
CA ARG A 42 -12.83 -6.74 7.48
C ARG A 42 -12.98 -6.71 5.96
N GLU A 43 -13.86 -5.84 5.48
CA GLU A 43 -13.99 -5.60 4.06
C GLU A 43 -12.73 -4.93 3.51
N VAL A 44 -12.34 -5.29 2.28
CA VAL A 44 -11.20 -4.70 1.57
C VAL A 44 -11.29 -3.17 1.55
N ALA A 45 -12.49 -2.62 1.39
CA ALA A 45 -12.73 -1.18 1.42
C ALA A 45 -12.41 -0.54 2.79
N THR A 46 -12.67 -1.26 3.89
CA THR A 46 -12.36 -0.80 5.25
C THR A 46 -10.85 -0.72 5.44
N ILE A 47 -10.15 -1.81 5.11
CA ILE A 47 -8.69 -1.89 5.16
C ILE A 47 -8.06 -0.78 4.31
N ASN A 48 -8.54 -0.60 3.08
CA ASN A 48 -8.08 0.47 2.20
C ASN A 48 -8.28 1.85 2.81
N ASN A 49 -9.44 2.13 3.41
CA ASN A 49 -9.70 3.41 4.06
C ASN A 49 -8.80 3.66 5.28
N GLU A 50 -8.42 2.62 6.01
CA GLU A 50 -7.46 2.72 7.13
C GLU A 50 -6.08 3.09 6.59
N ILE A 51 -5.58 2.34 5.60
CA ILE A 51 -4.30 2.62 4.92
C ILE A 51 -4.31 4.05 4.34
N LYS A 52 -5.40 4.45 3.68
CA LYS A 52 -5.59 5.78 3.09
C LYS A 52 -5.32 6.90 4.10
N LYS A 53 -5.89 6.79 5.31
CA LYS A 53 -5.70 7.79 6.38
C LYS A 53 -4.25 7.91 6.80
N TYR A 54 -3.55 6.78 6.95
CA TYR A 54 -2.14 6.80 7.31
C TYR A 54 -1.28 7.43 6.21
N PHE A 55 -1.58 7.12 4.96
CA PHE A 55 -0.84 7.64 3.81
C PHE A 55 -1.09 9.14 3.59
N GLU A 56 -2.33 9.59 3.72
CA GLU A 56 -2.69 11.02 3.72
C GLU A 56 -1.98 11.77 4.86
N SER A 57 -1.97 11.18 6.08
CA SER A 57 -1.29 11.78 7.23
C SER A 57 0.22 11.87 7.04
N ALA A 58 0.81 10.96 6.26
CA ALA A 58 2.23 10.97 5.92
C ALA A 58 2.54 11.82 4.68
N ASN A 59 1.53 12.45 4.06
CA ASN A 59 1.64 13.26 2.85
C ASN A 59 2.29 12.50 1.68
N PHE A 60 1.95 11.22 1.54
CA PHE A 60 2.33 10.43 0.38
C PHE A 60 1.47 10.78 -0.83
N ASP A 61 2.08 10.80 -2.00
CA ASP A 61 1.37 10.83 -3.28
C ASP A 61 1.18 9.37 -3.72
N TYR A 62 -0.05 8.89 -3.72
CA TYR A 62 -0.35 7.49 -4.04
C TYR A 62 -1.69 7.36 -4.76
N GLN A 63 -1.85 6.23 -5.43
CA GLN A 63 -3.06 5.84 -6.14
C GLN A 63 -3.45 4.43 -5.71
N GLU A 64 -4.64 4.29 -5.13
CA GLU A 64 -5.26 3.00 -4.83
C GLU A 64 -6.17 2.47 -5.95
N GLU A 65 -6.13 1.16 -6.16
CA GLU A 65 -7.05 0.40 -7.01
C GLU A 65 -7.60 -0.79 -6.22
N LEU A 66 -8.92 -0.86 -6.06
CA LEU A 66 -9.60 -1.95 -5.36
C LEU A 66 -9.94 -3.07 -6.32
N ASN A 67 -9.63 -4.30 -5.94
CA ASN A 67 -9.77 -5.50 -6.78
C ASN A 67 -9.08 -5.33 -8.15
N PRO A 68 -7.75 -5.07 -8.17
CA PRO A 68 -6.98 -5.04 -9.41
C PRO A 68 -7.06 -6.38 -10.14
N ASP A 69 -6.79 -6.38 -11.45
CA ASP A 69 -6.60 -7.62 -12.21
C ASP A 69 -5.44 -8.44 -11.60
N GLY A 70 -5.74 -9.56 -10.93
CA GLY A 70 -4.75 -10.45 -10.30
C GLY A 70 -5.24 -11.13 -9.02
N ASP A 71 -4.29 -11.61 -8.20
CA ASP A 71 -4.52 -12.26 -6.89
C ASP A 71 -4.50 -11.27 -5.70
N ALA A 72 -4.34 -9.97 -5.95
CA ALA A 72 -4.30 -8.95 -4.92
C ALA A 72 -5.68 -8.36 -4.67
N ASP A 73 -6.00 -8.03 -3.42
CA ASP A 73 -7.24 -7.33 -3.08
C ASP A 73 -7.14 -5.82 -3.36
N ILE A 74 -5.96 -5.23 -3.16
CA ILE A 74 -5.73 -3.79 -3.37
C ILE A 74 -4.36 -3.61 -4.05
N ARG A 75 -4.29 -2.74 -5.05
CA ARG A 75 -3.02 -2.27 -5.62
C ARG A 75 -2.79 -0.82 -5.22
N LEU A 76 -1.63 -0.55 -4.65
CA LEU A 76 -1.16 0.79 -4.32
C LEU A 76 0.03 1.16 -5.19
N VAL A 77 -0.06 2.29 -5.87
CA VAL A 77 1.06 2.90 -6.60
C VAL A 77 1.43 4.19 -5.88
N ILE A 78 2.60 4.22 -5.27
CA ILE A 78 3.07 5.34 -4.45
C ILE A 78 4.16 6.07 -5.23
N LYS A 79 3.99 7.35 -5.50
CA LYS A 79 5.05 8.18 -6.07
C LYS A 79 6.02 8.59 -4.99
N ARG A 80 7.30 8.32 -5.24
CA ARG A 80 8.43 8.82 -4.47
C ARG A 80 8.48 10.32 -4.66
N ASN A 81 8.25 11.07 -3.59
CA ASN A 81 8.55 12.48 -3.62
C ASN A 81 10.07 12.65 -3.46
N ASP A 82 10.71 12.99 -4.57
CA ASP A 82 12.12 13.44 -4.60
C ASP A 82 12.17 14.81 -3.91
N GLN A 83 12.12 14.83 -2.57
CA GLN A 83 12.44 16.04 -1.78
C GLN A 83 13.94 16.13 -1.52
#